data_AF-A0A4S0RNP3-F1
#
_entry.id   AF-A0A4S0RNP3-F1
#
_cell.length_a   1.000
_cell.length_b   1.000
_cell.length_c   1.000
_cell.angle_alpha   90.00
_cell.angle_beta   90.00
_cell.angle_gamma   90.00
#
_symmetry.space_group_name_H-M   'P 1'
#
loop_
_entity.id
_entity.type
_entity.pdbx_description
1 polymer ?
#
loop_
_entity_poly.entity_id
_entity_poly.type
_entity_poly.pdbx_seq_one_letter_code
_entity_poly.pdbx_strand_id
1 'polypeptide(L)'
;IAGTPLPNFTRGGLADGFVKMSPLGPAVSEAARKQFDGTLAEMMKGGFSVIKGPLKSNKGVVVATEGQAFVETAIELESINYLVEGVVGSTA
;
A
#
# COMPACT_ATOMS: atom_id res chain seq x y z
N ILE A 1 -24.53 -16.66 22.86
CA ILE A 1 -23.18 -16.08 22.83
C ILE A 1 -23.37 -14.58 22.96
N ALA A 2 -22.83 -13.94 24.01
CA ALA A 2 -23.07 -12.52 24.26
C ALA A 2 -22.55 -11.69 23.08
N GLY A 3 -23.40 -10.80 22.53
CA GLY A 3 -23.04 -9.96 21.40
C GLY A 3 -22.09 -8.85 21.84
N THR A 4 -20.86 -8.87 21.34
CA THR A 4 -19.93 -7.74 21.47
C THR A 4 -20.21 -6.71 20.37
N PRO A 5 -20.11 -5.40 20.65
CA PRO A 5 -20.22 -4.38 19.62
C PRO A 5 -19.19 -4.60 18.51
N LEU A 6 -19.62 -4.55 17.25
CA LEU A 6 -18.71 -4.57 16.12
C LEU A 6 -18.00 -3.21 15.99
N PRO A 7 -16.72 -3.19 15.59
CA PRO A 7 -16.04 -1.94 15.27
C PRO A 7 -16.74 -1.24 14.10
N ASN A 8 -16.84 0.09 14.17
CA ASN A 8 -17.41 0.90 13.09
C ASN A 8 -16.54 0.89 11.83
N PHE A 9 -15.24 0.59 11.96
CA PHE A 9 -14.28 0.58 10.87
C PHE A 9 -13.18 -0.45 11.11
N THR A 10 -12.92 -1.29 10.11
CA THR A 10 -11.87 -2.32 10.15
C THR A 10 -11.03 -2.20 8.89
N ARG A 11 -9.72 -2.04 9.05
CA ARG A 11 -8.74 -2.09 7.96
C ARG A 11 -7.94 -3.37 8.08
N GLY A 12 -7.59 -3.95 6.94
CA GLY A 12 -6.71 -5.10 6.89
C GLY A 12 -6.09 -5.22 5.51
N GLY A 13 -4.88 -5.77 5.46
CA GLY A 13 -4.11 -5.95 4.24
C GLY A 13 -3.78 -7.40 3.94
N LEU A 14 -2.59 -7.61 3.39
CA LEU A 14 -2.04 -8.93 3.09
C LEU A 14 -1.79 -9.74 4.37
N ALA A 15 -1.23 -9.10 5.40
CA ALA A 15 -0.90 -9.76 6.67
C ALA A 15 -2.15 -10.18 7.46
N ASP A 16 -3.25 -9.42 7.35
CA ASP A 16 -4.53 -9.69 8.02
C ASP A 16 -5.42 -10.67 7.23
N GLY A 17 -5.00 -11.08 6.04
CA GLY A 17 -5.75 -12.00 5.18
C GLY A 17 -6.94 -11.36 4.44
N PHE A 18 -7.03 -10.03 4.41
CA PHE A 18 -8.08 -9.29 3.69
C PHE A 18 -7.75 -9.22 2.20
N VAL A 19 -6.46 -9.22 1.85
CA VAL A 19 -5.95 -9.23 0.48
C VAL A 19 -5.19 -10.53 0.22
N LYS A 20 -5.28 -11.04 -1.00
CA LYS A 20 -4.54 -12.23 -1.45
C LYS A 20 -4.00 -12.03 -2.86
N MET A 21 -2.76 -12.45 -3.09
CA MET A 21 -2.16 -12.45 -4.42
C MET A 21 -2.55 -13.71 -5.21
N SER A 22 -2.93 -13.50 -6.47
CA SER A 22 -3.08 -14.58 -7.45
C SER A 22 -1.71 -15.16 -7.85
N PRO A 23 -1.66 -16.38 -8.40
CA PRO A 23 -0.42 -16.93 -8.94
C PRO A 23 0.20 -16.05 -10.04
N LEU A 24 1.51 -15.93 -10.03
CA LEU A 24 2.26 -15.24 -11.10
C LEU A 24 2.16 -16.01 -12.42
N GLY A 25 1.88 -15.30 -13.51
CA GLY A 25 1.79 -15.88 -14.85
C GLY A 25 3.12 -16.44 -15.39
N PRO A 26 3.06 -17.23 -16.47
CA PRO A 26 4.23 -17.94 -17.01
C PRO A 26 5.30 -17.02 -17.62
N ALA A 27 4.93 -15.79 -18.01
CA ALA A 27 5.86 -14.82 -18.61
C ALA A 27 6.79 -14.12 -17.58
N VAL A 28 6.57 -14.34 -16.28
CA VAL A 28 7.40 -13.71 -15.24
C VAL A 28 8.77 -14.38 -15.18
N SER A 29 9.82 -13.61 -15.42
CA SER A 29 11.20 -14.10 -15.32
C SER A 29 11.54 -14.56 -13.91
N GLU A 30 12.56 -15.42 -13.78
CA GLU A 30 13.00 -15.92 -12.48
C GLU A 30 13.46 -14.78 -11.55
N ALA A 31 14.16 -13.78 -12.09
CA ALA A 31 14.61 -12.62 -11.33
C ALA A 31 13.42 -11.81 -10.78
N ALA A 32 12.41 -11.53 -11.62
CA ALA A 32 11.21 -10.82 -11.21
C ALA A 32 10.40 -11.61 -10.17
N ARG A 33 10.31 -12.94 -10.32
CA ARG A 33 9.68 -13.83 -9.35
C ARG A 33 10.36 -13.77 -7.98
N LYS A 34 11.70 -13.87 -7.93
CA LYS A 34 12.46 -13.76 -6.68
C LYS A 34 12.23 -12.43 -5.98
N GLN A 35 12.21 -11.33 -6.74
CA GLN A 35 11.92 -10.00 -6.20
C GLN A 35 10.49 -9.90 -5.66
N PHE A 36 9.52 -10.46 -6.39
CA PHE A 36 8.13 -10.52 -5.95
C PHE A 36 8.00 -11.30 -4.64
N ASP A 37 8.53 -12.51 -4.57
CA ASP A 37 8.42 -13.38 -3.40
C ASP A 37 9.08 -12.73 -2.17
N GLY A 38 10.23 -12.07 -2.36
CA GLY A 38 10.91 -11.32 -1.30
C GLY A 38 10.08 -10.15 -0.78
N THR A 39 9.54 -9.32 -1.67
CA THR A 39 8.68 -8.18 -1.30
C THR A 39 7.41 -8.65 -0.63
N LEU A 40 6.75 -9.68 -1.17
CA LEU A 40 5.54 -10.25 -0.60
C LEU A 40 5.81 -10.76 0.83
N ALA A 41 6.91 -11.50 1.04
CA ALA A 41 7.30 -11.96 2.36
C ALA A 41 7.57 -10.82 3.35
N GLU A 42 8.08 -9.68 2.88
CA GLU A 42 8.23 -8.48 3.71
C GLU A 42 6.86 -7.88 4.07
N MET A 43 5.97 -7.70 3.10
CA MET A 43 4.62 -7.16 3.32
C MET A 43 3.77 -8.04 4.24
N MET A 44 3.91 -9.37 4.14
CA MET A 44 3.21 -10.32 5.00
C MET A 44 3.62 -10.23 6.48
N LYS A 45 4.74 -9.57 6.82
CA LYS A 45 5.10 -9.29 8.22
C LYS A 45 4.24 -8.17 8.84
N GLY A 46 3.49 -7.44 8.01
CA GLY A 46 2.70 -6.27 8.42
C GLY A 46 3.56 -5.02 8.60
N GLY A 47 2.89 -3.88 8.82
CA GLY A 47 3.56 -2.59 9.03
C GLY A 47 4.30 -2.03 7.80
N PHE A 48 4.02 -2.58 6.62
CA PHE A 48 4.64 -2.11 5.39
C PHE A 48 4.02 -0.77 4.96
N SER A 49 4.86 0.26 4.78
CA SER A 49 4.41 1.55 4.24
C SER A 49 4.66 1.61 2.73
N VAL A 50 3.60 1.66 1.94
CA VAL A 50 3.69 1.84 0.48
C VAL A 50 3.98 3.30 0.14
N ILE A 51 3.44 4.23 0.93
CA ILE A 51 3.70 5.66 0.79
C ILE A 51 4.79 6.04 1.79
N LYS A 52 6.00 6.28 1.28
CA LYS A 52 7.17 6.72 2.05
C LYS A 52 7.77 7.95 1.38
N GLY A 53 8.11 8.95 2.17
CA GLY A 53 8.75 10.16 1.69
C GLY A 53 10.28 10.03 1.55
N PRO A 54 10.93 10.94 0.81
CA PRO A 54 10.31 12.09 0.15
C PRO A 54 9.50 11.67 -1.09
N LEU A 55 8.24 12.13 -1.16
CA LEU A 55 7.33 11.82 -2.25
C LEU A 55 6.61 13.09 -2.69
N LYS A 56 6.52 13.29 -4.01
CA LYS A 56 5.78 14.39 -4.64
C LYS A 56 4.66 13.85 -5.50
N SER A 57 3.64 14.69 -5.67
CA SER A 57 2.61 14.51 -6.68
C SER A 57 3.14 14.82 -8.09
N ASN A 58 2.38 14.43 -9.13
CA ASN A 58 2.66 14.78 -10.52
C ASN A 58 2.54 16.29 -10.83
N LYS A 59 2.00 17.07 -9.90
CA LYS A 59 1.96 18.55 -9.93
C LYS A 59 3.08 19.20 -9.10
N GLY A 60 4.01 18.41 -8.55
CA GLY A 60 5.15 18.88 -7.78
C GLY A 60 4.87 19.21 -6.31
N VAL A 61 3.62 19.05 -5.84
CA VAL A 61 3.26 19.23 -4.42
C VAL A 61 3.83 18.08 -3.59
N VAL A 62 4.47 18.40 -2.46
CA VAL A 62 4.98 17.39 -1.52
C VAL A 62 3.82 16.67 -0.86
N VAL A 63 3.79 15.33 -0.96
CA VAL A 63 2.75 14.48 -0.37
C VAL A 63 3.25 13.73 0.88
N ALA A 64 4.56 13.47 0.95
CA ALA A 64 5.23 12.96 2.15
C ALA A 64 6.62 13.58 2.23
N THR A 65 6.96 14.19 3.36
CA THR A 65 8.31 14.71 3.62
C THR A 65 9.28 13.57 3.88
N GLU A 66 10.58 13.86 3.86
CA GLU A 66 11.61 12.91 4.28
C GLU A 66 11.29 12.35 5.68
N GLY A 67 11.44 11.02 5.84
CA GLY A 67 11.15 10.31 7.08
C GLY A 67 9.66 10.01 7.34
N GLN A 68 8.72 10.61 6.61
CA GLN A 68 7.30 10.24 6.72
C GLN A 68 7.03 8.93 6.01
N ALA A 69 6.26 8.05 6.66
CA ALA A 69 5.86 6.75 6.13
C ALA A 69 4.45 6.43 6.61
N PHE A 70 3.58 6.05 5.69
CA PHE A 70 2.19 5.70 5.97
C PHE A 70 1.98 4.21 5.70
N VAL A 71 1.71 3.46 6.78
CA VAL A 71 1.29 2.05 6.68
C VAL A 71 -0.11 1.95 6.08
N GLU A 72 -0.47 0.78 5.56
CA GLU A 72 -1.76 0.52 4.89
C GLU A 72 -3.01 0.83 5.73
N THR A 73 -2.87 0.93 7.06
CA THR A 73 -3.95 1.27 7.98
C THR A 73 -4.00 2.74 8.41
N ALA A 74 -3.08 3.57 7.92
CA ALA A 74 -3.01 4.99 8.22
C ALA A 74 -4.26 5.73 7.73
N ILE A 75 -4.86 6.55 8.60
CA ILE A 75 -6.14 7.25 8.32
C ILE A 75 -5.94 8.32 7.26
N GLU A 76 -4.74 8.90 7.17
CA GLU A 76 -4.32 9.88 6.18
C GLU A 76 -4.52 9.37 4.75
N LEU A 77 -4.42 8.05 4.54
CA LEU A 77 -4.59 7.41 3.24
C LEU A 77 -6.06 7.42 2.75
N GLU A 78 -7.04 7.69 3.62
CA GLU A 78 -8.45 7.77 3.23
C GLU A 78 -8.80 9.05 2.46
N SER A 79 -7.89 10.02 2.43
CA SER A 79 -8.08 11.31 1.77
C SER A 79 -7.15 11.53 0.58
N ILE A 80 -6.59 10.44 0.01
CA ILE A 80 -5.72 10.53 -1.16
C ILE A 80 -6.51 11.13 -2.33
N ASN A 81 -6.09 12.31 -2.76
CA ASN A 81 -6.70 13.08 -3.85
C ASN A 81 -5.66 13.55 -4.88
N TYR A 82 -4.51 12.89 -4.93
CA TYR A 82 -3.37 13.22 -5.77
C TYR A 82 -2.89 12.01 -6.58
N LEU A 83 -2.13 12.30 -7.64
CA LEU A 83 -1.33 11.31 -8.36
C LEU A 83 0.14 11.57 -8.07
N VAL A 84 0.95 10.53 -7.89
CA VAL A 84 2.40 10.66 -7.62
C VAL A 84 3.17 11.07 -8.88
N GLU A 85 4.37 11.61 -8.70
CA GLU A 85 5.29 11.94 -9.79
C GLU A 85 5.44 10.76 -10.79
N GLY A 86 5.47 11.07 -12.08
CA GLY A 86 5.51 10.08 -13.16
C GLY A 86 4.15 9.60 -13.67
N VAL A 87 3.05 9.80 -12.93
CA VAL A 87 1.70 9.49 -13.41
C VAL A 87 1.18 10.58 -14.35
N VAL A 88 0.80 10.19 -15.56
CA VAL A 88 0.10 11.05 -16.52
C VAL A 88 -1.41 10.95 -16.27
N GLY A 89 -2.01 12.04 -15.81
CA GLY A 89 -3.43 12.11 -15.51
C GLY A 89 -3.78 13.28 -14.60
N SER A 90 -5.08 13.41 -14.27
CA SER A 90 -5.60 14.40 -13.34
C SER A 90 -6.70 13.78 -12.47
N THR A 91 -6.81 14.24 -11.22
CA THR A 91 -7.90 13.90 -10.29
C THR A 91 -9.08 14.86 -10.36
N ALA A 92 -8.98 15.90 -11.20
CA ALA A 92 -10.01 16.89 -11.52
C ALA A 92 -10.07 17.10 -13.05
#